data_AF-A0A1F7U1R4-F1
#
_entry.id   AF-A0A1F7U1R4-F1
#
_cell.length_a   1.000
_cell.length_b   1.000
_cell.length_c   1.000
_cell.angle_alpha   90.00
_cell.angle_beta   90.00
_cell.angle_gamma   90.00
#
_symmetry.space_group_name_H-M   'P 1'
#
loop_
_entity.id
_entity.type
_entity.pdbx_description
1 polymer ?
#
loop_
_entity_poly.entity_id
_entity_poly.type
_entity_poly.pdbx_seq_one_letter_code
_entity_poly.pdbx_strand_id
1 'polypeptide(L)'
;MARCAYCLQDDTKTTFNNREHVVPQSLGVFTPKTLLIESDLVCDQCNTRFSGLETLFIEDTWEGMISKDVIQDRPRGLEQRGKLFSHTTDFPSNQGVFDKYHHYLEMNEGKLISKFVPQISLVDKVSGKKIVHPFSEIAKASGSKKKKLRARYKDRKFEVGIYALHDEQIDEAIKILQDLQIDYNEIKREQAKEIPASVNAEIQGTINPPITRVIVKVAFNYLIHAANEQGSTSELFGDEFSLLRAFIMGEDKFVTDGLSPVH
;
A
#
# COMPACT_ATOMS: atom_id res chain seq x y z
N MET A 1 -20.64 -22.78 16.99
CA MET A 1 -21.34 -22.28 15.79
C MET A 1 -20.61 -21.02 15.39
N ALA A 2 -20.15 -20.94 14.14
CA ALA A 2 -19.38 -19.78 13.69
C ALA A 2 -20.30 -18.56 13.58
N ARG A 3 -19.80 -17.38 13.95
CA ARG A 3 -20.54 -16.13 13.83
C ARG A 3 -19.57 -14.98 13.61
N CYS A 4 -19.79 -14.23 12.55
CA CYS A 4 -18.90 -13.14 12.17
C CYS A 4 -19.08 -11.94 13.11
N ALA A 5 -17.98 -11.48 13.72
CA ALA A 5 -17.99 -10.30 14.60
C ALA A 5 -18.33 -8.98 13.87
N TYR A 6 -18.24 -8.97 12.53
CA TYR A 6 -18.49 -7.80 11.69
C TYR A 6 -19.91 -7.71 11.15
N CYS A 7 -20.43 -8.77 10.53
CA CYS A 7 -21.74 -8.76 9.90
C CYS A 7 -22.81 -9.54 10.67
N LEU A 8 -22.44 -10.15 11.80
CA LEU A 8 -23.30 -10.95 12.69
C LEU A 8 -23.93 -12.19 12.04
N GLN A 9 -23.59 -12.50 10.78
CA GLN A 9 -24.00 -13.69 10.06
C GLN A 9 -23.29 -14.94 10.59
N ASP A 10 -23.99 -16.07 10.57
CA ASP A 10 -23.50 -17.38 10.94
C ASP A 10 -23.13 -18.22 9.70
N ASP A 11 -22.66 -19.45 9.96
CA ASP A 11 -22.27 -20.44 8.95
C ASP A 11 -23.42 -20.91 8.03
N THR A 12 -24.67 -20.50 8.30
CA THR A 12 -25.79 -20.77 7.39
C THR A 12 -25.90 -19.75 6.25
N LYS A 13 -25.30 -18.57 6.42
CA LYS A 13 -25.40 -17.44 5.48
C LYS A 13 -24.08 -17.07 4.81
N THR A 14 -22.95 -17.47 5.39
CA THR A 14 -21.61 -17.12 4.90
C THR A 14 -20.60 -18.21 5.23
N THR A 15 -19.40 -18.10 4.68
CA THR A 15 -18.33 -19.08 4.84
C THR A 15 -17.18 -18.54 5.70
N PHE A 16 -16.47 -19.45 6.36
CA PHE A 16 -15.44 -19.17 7.37
C PHE A 16 -14.19 -20.01 7.07
N ASN A 17 -13.71 -19.96 5.81
CA ASN A 17 -12.61 -20.80 5.36
C ASN A 17 -11.23 -20.16 5.59
N ASN A 18 -11.18 -18.84 5.70
CA ASN A 18 -9.93 -18.09 5.80
C ASN A 18 -9.77 -17.45 7.19
N ARG A 19 -8.51 -17.28 7.58
CA ARG A 19 -8.16 -16.51 8.79
C ARG A 19 -7.93 -15.06 8.41
N GLU A 20 -8.41 -14.16 9.26
CA GLU A 20 -8.18 -12.73 9.13
C GLU A 20 -6.91 -12.33 9.91
N HIS A 21 -6.14 -11.39 9.37
CA HIS A 21 -4.98 -10.86 10.06
C HIS A 21 -5.39 -9.73 11.01
N VAL A 22 -4.85 -9.71 12.22
CA VAL A 22 -5.13 -8.60 13.14
C VAL A 22 -4.62 -7.29 12.54
N VAL A 23 -3.33 -7.29 12.22
CA VAL A 23 -2.66 -6.23 11.45
C VAL A 23 -2.44 -6.75 10.03
N PRO A 24 -2.84 -6.01 8.98
CA PRO A 24 -2.61 -6.40 7.60
C PRO A 24 -1.17 -6.82 7.35
N GLN A 25 -0.95 -7.94 6.65
CA GLN A 25 0.41 -8.40 6.32
C GLN A 25 1.19 -7.37 5.47
N SER A 26 0.46 -6.52 4.75
CA SER A 26 1.02 -5.40 4.00
C SER A 26 1.68 -4.34 4.88
N LEU A 27 1.38 -4.28 6.18
CA LEU A 27 2.04 -3.44 7.20
C LEU A 27 3.21 -4.14 7.90
N GLY A 28 3.47 -5.41 7.59
CA GLY A 28 4.58 -6.17 8.16
C GLY A 28 4.18 -7.59 8.58
N VAL A 29 5.20 -8.36 8.96
CA VAL A 29 5.08 -9.69 9.56
C VAL A 29 5.68 -9.60 10.95
N PHE A 30 4.94 -10.04 11.97
CA PHE A 30 5.37 -9.94 13.37
C PHE A 30 6.00 -11.25 13.82
N THR A 31 7.12 -11.19 14.55
CA THR A 31 7.83 -12.34 15.10
C THR A 31 7.50 -12.50 16.60
N PRO A 32 7.32 -13.74 17.12
CA PRO A 32 7.52 -15.03 16.44
C PRO A 32 6.35 -15.47 15.54
N LYS A 33 5.16 -14.86 15.65
CA LYS A 33 4.01 -15.16 14.79
C LYS A 33 3.20 -13.89 14.49
N THR A 34 2.74 -13.78 13.25
CA THR A 34 1.71 -12.80 12.90
C THR A 34 0.42 -13.12 13.63
N LEU A 35 -0.20 -12.11 14.23
CA LEU A 35 -1.46 -12.26 14.94
C LEU A 35 -2.60 -12.52 13.94
N LEU A 36 -3.26 -13.65 14.11
CA LEU A 36 -4.38 -14.10 13.29
C LEU A 36 -5.62 -14.25 14.17
N ILE A 37 -6.77 -13.95 13.60
CA ILE A 37 -8.07 -14.25 14.19
C ILE A 37 -8.43 -15.70 13.83
N GLU A 38 -9.14 -16.39 14.73
CA GLU A 38 -9.67 -17.73 14.44
C GLU A 38 -10.71 -17.68 13.31
N SER A 39 -10.73 -18.73 12.51
CA SER A 39 -11.47 -18.71 11.23
C SER A 39 -12.98 -18.57 11.41
N ASP A 40 -13.53 -18.87 12.58
CA ASP A 40 -14.96 -18.85 12.90
C ASP A 40 -15.50 -17.50 13.42
N LEU A 41 -14.63 -16.48 13.55
CA LEU A 41 -14.98 -15.15 14.05
C LEU A 41 -15.03 -14.05 12.97
N VAL A 42 -14.45 -14.30 11.79
CA VAL A 42 -14.51 -13.37 10.64
C VAL A 42 -14.82 -14.15 9.38
N CYS A 43 -15.93 -13.83 8.73
CA CYS A 43 -16.33 -14.54 7.51
C CYS A 43 -15.52 -14.09 6.27
N ASP A 44 -15.47 -14.96 5.27
CA ASP A 44 -14.74 -14.76 4.01
C ASP A 44 -15.21 -13.50 3.26
N GLN A 45 -16.49 -13.14 3.37
CA GLN A 45 -17.06 -11.94 2.75
C GLN A 45 -16.50 -10.65 3.36
N CYS A 46 -16.42 -10.58 4.69
CA CYS A 46 -15.86 -9.42 5.39
C CYS A 46 -14.35 -9.31 5.14
N ASN A 47 -13.63 -10.43 5.23
CA ASN A 47 -12.20 -10.52 4.92
C ASN A 47 -11.89 -10.00 3.50
N THR A 48 -12.67 -10.44 2.51
CA THR A 48 -12.52 -9.96 1.11
C THR A 48 -12.75 -8.44 1.01
N ARG A 49 -13.69 -7.87 1.76
CA ARG A 49 -13.95 -6.42 1.78
C ARG A 49 -12.76 -5.64 2.35
N PHE A 50 -12.11 -6.17 3.38
CA PHE A 50 -10.93 -5.53 4.00
C PHE A 50 -9.76 -5.44 3.04
N SER A 51 -9.57 -6.44 2.17
CA SER A 51 -8.47 -6.42 1.18
C SER A 51 -8.51 -5.17 0.28
N GLY A 52 -9.70 -4.71 -0.12
CA GLY A 52 -9.85 -3.48 -0.91
C GLY A 52 -9.53 -2.23 -0.11
N LEU A 53 -9.98 -2.17 1.14
CA LEU A 53 -9.73 -1.07 2.07
C LEU A 53 -8.24 -0.93 2.41
N GLU A 54 -7.60 -2.04 2.73
CA GLU A 54 -6.17 -2.11 3.04
C GLU A 54 -5.30 -1.76 1.83
N THR A 55 -5.71 -2.14 0.62
CA THR A 55 -5.03 -1.73 -0.61
C THR A 55 -5.03 -0.20 -0.75
N LEU A 56 -6.15 0.48 -0.46
CA LEU A 56 -6.21 1.95 -0.50
C LEU A 56 -5.25 2.58 0.50
N PHE A 57 -5.21 2.05 1.72
CA PHE A 57 -4.29 2.52 2.75
C PHE A 57 -2.82 2.35 2.32
N ILE A 58 -2.46 1.17 1.84
CA ILE A 58 -1.08 0.82 1.47
C ILE A 58 -0.57 1.56 0.22
N GLU A 59 -1.48 1.99 -0.66
CA GLU A 59 -1.15 2.73 -1.89
C GLU A 59 -1.22 4.25 -1.73
N ASP A 60 -1.72 4.80 -0.62
CA ASP A 60 -2.00 6.24 -0.57
C ASP A 60 -1.88 6.82 0.86
N THR A 61 -0.96 6.26 1.66
CA THR A 61 -0.59 6.79 2.98
C THR A 61 0.92 6.75 3.19
N TRP A 62 1.40 7.57 4.12
CA TRP A 62 2.79 7.56 4.56
C TRP A 62 3.16 6.21 5.21
N GLU A 63 2.28 5.67 6.04
CA GLU A 63 2.47 4.39 6.74
C GLU A 63 2.57 3.23 5.74
N GLY A 64 1.76 3.24 4.68
CA GLY A 64 1.83 2.27 3.60
C GLY A 64 3.17 2.32 2.86
N MET A 65 3.70 3.53 2.65
CA MET A 65 5.01 3.73 2.03
C MET A 65 6.15 3.26 2.94
N ILE A 66 6.15 3.67 4.21
CA ILE A 66 7.12 3.25 5.22
C ILE A 66 7.14 1.73 5.39
N SER A 67 5.97 1.09 5.41
CA SER A 67 5.91 -0.37 5.50
C SER A 67 6.65 -1.06 4.36
N LYS A 68 6.48 -0.57 3.13
CA LYS A 68 7.13 -1.15 1.94
C LYS A 68 8.63 -0.93 1.93
N ASP A 69 9.06 0.27 2.32
CA ASP A 69 10.47 0.67 2.19
C ASP A 69 11.32 0.19 3.37
N VAL A 70 10.80 0.35 4.59
CA VAL A 70 11.55 0.09 5.83
C VAL A 70 11.23 -1.28 6.41
N ILE A 71 9.95 -1.60 6.60
CA ILE A 71 9.56 -2.81 7.37
C ILE A 71 9.90 -4.09 6.60
N GLN A 72 9.80 -4.06 5.26
CA GLN A 72 10.05 -5.24 4.44
C GLN A 72 11.53 -5.46 4.08
N ASP A 73 12.43 -4.57 4.54
CA ASP A 73 13.90 -4.65 4.46
C ASP A 73 14.46 -4.95 3.05
N ARG A 74 13.70 -4.59 2.01
CA ARG A 74 14.14 -4.67 0.61
C ARG A 74 13.31 -3.73 -0.25
N PRO A 75 13.91 -3.03 -1.23
CA PRO A 75 13.16 -2.23 -2.19
C PRO A 75 12.14 -3.08 -2.91
N ARG A 76 10.87 -2.69 -2.82
CA ARG A 76 9.76 -3.31 -3.56
C ARG A 76 9.09 -2.31 -4.48
N GLY A 77 8.37 -2.85 -5.45
CA GLY A 77 7.48 -2.05 -6.28
C GLY A 77 6.48 -1.29 -5.42
N LEU A 78 6.34 -0.01 -5.71
CA LEU A 78 5.36 0.88 -5.07
C LEU A 78 4.25 1.18 -6.06
N GLU A 79 3.06 1.35 -5.53
CA GLU A 79 1.92 1.91 -6.25
C GLU A 79 1.39 3.06 -5.42
N GLN A 80 1.27 4.22 -6.04
CA GLN A 80 0.77 5.44 -5.41
C GLN A 80 -0.38 6.01 -6.23
N ARG A 81 -1.53 6.22 -5.58
CA ARG A 81 -2.72 6.81 -6.25
C ARG A 81 -2.62 8.33 -6.33
N GLY A 82 -1.96 8.96 -5.37
CA GLY A 82 -1.73 10.40 -5.35
C GLY A 82 -2.98 11.19 -5.00
N LYS A 83 -3.95 10.59 -4.28
CA LYS A 83 -5.19 11.28 -3.90
C LYS A 83 -5.19 11.73 -2.45
N LEU A 84 -4.65 10.89 -1.57
CA LEU A 84 -4.63 11.11 -0.13
C LEU A 84 -3.24 11.39 0.40
N PHE A 85 -2.22 11.02 -0.37
CA PHE A 85 -0.83 11.18 0.01
C PHE A 85 -0.01 11.64 -1.19
N SER A 86 0.72 12.73 -0.99
CA SER A 86 1.75 13.20 -1.90
C SER A 86 3.05 13.41 -1.11
N HIS A 87 4.15 13.15 -1.78
CA HIS A 87 5.47 13.57 -1.32
C HIS A 87 6.14 14.27 -2.47
N THR A 88 6.76 15.40 -2.18
CA THR A 88 7.64 16.11 -3.10
C THR A 88 9.02 16.12 -2.48
N THR A 89 10.01 15.82 -3.30
CA THR A 89 11.41 15.84 -2.88
C THR A 89 12.13 16.91 -3.66
N ASP A 90 12.77 17.81 -2.92
CA ASP A 90 13.62 18.84 -3.50
C ASP A 90 15.02 18.25 -3.67
N PHE A 91 15.34 17.92 -4.93
CA PHE A 91 16.66 17.45 -5.29
C PHE A 91 17.54 18.68 -5.55
N PRO A 92 18.61 18.91 -4.75
CA PRO A 92 19.37 20.18 -4.76
C PRO A 92 19.98 20.58 -6.11
N SER A 93 20.02 19.67 -7.10
CA SER A 93 20.60 19.93 -8.42
C SER A 93 19.68 20.70 -9.39
N ASN A 94 18.46 21.11 -9.00
CA ASN A 94 17.50 21.83 -9.88
C ASN A 94 17.19 21.10 -11.21
N GLN A 95 17.34 19.77 -11.23
CA GLN A 95 17.20 18.93 -12.42
C GLN A 95 15.85 18.23 -12.37
N GLY A 96 14.76 18.95 -12.64
CA GLY A 96 13.37 18.51 -12.42
C GLY A 96 12.94 17.14 -13.02
N VAL A 97 13.83 16.45 -13.75
CA VAL A 97 13.70 15.01 -14.04
C VAL A 97 13.69 14.16 -12.77
N PHE A 98 14.45 14.55 -11.73
CA PHE A 98 14.54 13.83 -10.47
C PHE A 98 13.35 14.08 -9.53
N ASP A 99 12.49 15.07 -9.78
CA ASP A 99 11.29 15.33 -8.96
C ASP A 99 10.30 14.15 -8.97
N LYS A 100 10.36 13.31 -10.02
CA LYS A 100 9.53 12.12 -10.17
C LYS A 100 10.20 10.84 -9.64
N TYR A 101 11.44 10.94 -9.18
CA TYR A 101 12.15 9.86 -8.49
C TYR A 101 11.39 9.48 -7.21
N HIS A 102 11.17 8.18 -7.00
CA HIS A 102 10.74 7.69 -5.69
C HIS A 102 11.96 7.47 -4.80
N HIS A 103 11.97 8.15 -3.67
CA HIS A 103 13.00 8.00 -2.66
C HIS A 103 12.66 6.81 -1.77
N TYR A 104 13.37 5.69 -1.97
CA TYR A 104 13.31 4.60 -1.01
C TYR A 104 13.91 5.05 0.32
N LEU A 105 13.39 4.50 1.40
CA LEU A 105 13.78 4.86 2.76
C LEU A 105 14.39 3.66 3.47
N GLU A 106 15.41 3.90 4.27
CA GLU A 106 15.99 2.90 5.17
C GLU A 106 16.28 3.51 6.54
N MET A 107 16.30 2.66 7.56
CA MET A 107 16.70 3.07 8.90
C MET A 107 18.21 2.92 9.05
N ASN A 108 18.89 4.02 9.36
CA ASN A 108 20.33 4.05 9.65
C ASN A 108 20.56 4.82 10.95
N GLU A 109 21.16 4.17 11.95
CA GLU A 109 21.45 4.76 13.28
C GLU A 109 20.23 5.47 13.92
N GLY A 110 19.05 4.86 13.79
CA GLY A 110 17.79 5.41 14.34
C GLY A 110 17.21 6.58 13.55
N LYS A 111 17.80 6.94 12.40
CA LYS A 111 17.28 7.96 11.48
C LYS A 111 16.76 7.32 10.21
N LEU A 112 15.69 7.90 9.68
CA LEU A 112 15.17 7.54 8.37
C LEU A 112 15.96 8.31 7.31
N ILE A 113 16.67 7.59 6.45
CA ILE A 113 17.49 8.18 5.38
C ILE A 113 17.00 7.74 4.01
N SER A 114 17.23 8.57 3.00
CA SER A 114 16.94 8.22 1.61
C SER A 114 18.00 7.29 1.05
N LYS A 115 17.56 6.23 0.38
CA LYS A 115 18.38 5.27 -0.34
C LYS A 115 18.13 5.41 -1.83
N PHE A 116 19.19 5.64 -2.59
CA PHE A 116 19.09 5.65 -4.05
C PHE A 116 19.06 4.20 -4.60
N VAL A 117 17.92 3.83 -5.17
CA VAL A 117 17.69 2.55 -5.86
C VAL A 117 17.40 2.81 -7.34
N PRO A 118 18.08 2.13 -8.28
CA PRO A 118 17.72 2.16 -9.69
C PRO A 118 16.31 1.63 -9.93
N GLN A 119 15.51 2.39 -10.68
CA GLN A 119 14.07 2.15 -10.79
C GLN A 119 13.44 2.65 -12.08
N ILE A 120 12.34 2.02 -12.46
CA ILE A 120 11.41 2.46 -13.52
C ILE A 120 10.19 3.07 -12.83
N SER A 121 9.87 4.31 -13.16
CA SER A 121 8.63 4.98 -12.75
C SER A 121 7.67 5.02 -13.94
N LEU A 122 6.43 4.64 -13.72
CA LEU A 122 5.35 4.65 -14.69
C LEU A 122 4.19 5.46 -14.11
N VAL A 123 3.92 6.63 -14.68
CA VAL A 123 2.74 7.44 -14.32
C VAL A 123 1.67 7.23 -15.37
N ASP A 124 0.56 6.61 -14.98
CA ASP A 124 -0.56 6.36 -15.87
C ASP A 124 -1.22 7.69 -16.29
N LYS A 125 -1.25 7.97 -17.59
CA LYS A 125 -1.72 9.27 -18.13
C LYS A 125 -3.23 9.51 -17.94
N VAL A 126 -4.00 8.47 -17.64
CA VAL A 126 -5.46 8.57 -17.48
C VAL A 126 -5.83 8.73 -16.00
N SER A 127 -5.27 7.87 -15.15
CA SER A 127 -5.61 7.82 -13.72
C SER A 127 -4.69 8.65 -12.83
N GLY A 128 -3.52 9.08 -13.34
CA GLY A 128 -2.47 9.72 -12.53
C GLY A 128 -1.75 8.76 -11.59
N LYS A 129 -2.11 7.47 -11.56
CA LYS A 129 -1.50 6.48 -10.67
C LYS A 129 -0.02 6.29 -11.03
N LYS A 130 0.86 6.50 -10.05
CA LYS A 130 2.30 6.24 -10.13
C LYS A 130 2.58 4.79 -9.74
N ILE A 131 3.38 4.10 -10.54
CA ILE A 131 3.85 2.74 -10.29
C ILE A 131 5.36 2.78 -10.40
N VAL A 132 6.06 2.34 -9.37
CA VAL A 132 7.51 2.35 -9.30
C VAL A 132 7.99 0.91 -9.20
N HIS A 133 9.03 0.57 -9.96
CA HIS A 133 9.65 -0.74 -9.94
C HIS A 133 11.15 -0.63 -9.75
N PRO A 134 11.72 -1.16 -8.64
CA PRO A 134 13.16 -1.38 -8.54
C PRO A 134 13.63 -2.31 -9.66
N PHE A 135 14.77 -2.01 -10.27
CA PHE A 135 15.36 -2.87 -11.30
C PHE A 135 15.57 -4.29 -10.77
N SER A 136 16.06 -4.41 -9.53
CA SER A 136 16.31 -5.68 -8.85
C SER A 136 15.07 -6.56 -8.68
N GLU A 137 13.86 -5.99 -8.71
CA GLU A 137 12.61 -6.76 -8.61
C GLU A 137 12.04 -7.08 -9.99
N ILE A 138 11.94 -6.08 -10.87
CA ILE A 138 11.27 -6.24 -12.16
C ILE A 138 12.08 -7.10 -13.12
N ALA A 139 13.42 -7.04 -13.06
CA ALA A 139 14.30 -7.91 -13.86
C ALA A 139 14.13 -9.40 -13.50
N LYS A 140 13.71 -9.72 -12.26
CA LYS A 140 13.44 -11.10 -11.81
C LYS A 140 12.07 -11.61 -12.24
N ALA A 141 11.22 -10.77 -12.84
CA ALA A 141 9.89 -11.20 -13.26
C ALA A 141 9.96 -12.14 -14.46
N SER A 142 9.60 -13.41 -14.24
CA SER A 142 9.59 -14.45 -15.27
C SER A 142 8.22 -15.15 -15.36
N GLY A 143 8.03 -15.93 -16.42
CA GLY A 143 6.85 -16.81 -16.61
C GLY A 143 5.51 -16.11 -16.38
N SER A 144 4.73 -16.65 -15.44
CA SER A 144 3.39 -16.15 -15.11
C SER A 144 3.39 -14.73 -14.52
N LYS A 145 4.42 -14.34 -13.74
CA LYS A 145 4.54 -12.98 -13.21
C LYS A 145 4.71 -11.97 -14.34
N LYS A 146 5.59 -12.26 -15.30
CA LYS A 146 5.79 -11.41 -16.49
C LYS A 146 4.52 -11.30 -17.34
N LYS A 147 3.79 -12.41 -17.53
CA LYS A 147 2.49 -12.42 -18.23
C LYS A 147 1.45 -11.54 -17.54
N LYS A 148 1.36 -11.60 -16.21
CA LYS A 148 0.46 -10.74 -15.42
C LYS A 148 0.82 -9.26 -15.55
N LEU A 149 2.11 -8.92 -15.52
CA LEU A 149 2.57 -7.54 -15.72
C LEU A 149 2.22 -7.02 -17.12
N ARG A 150 2.49 -7.79 -18.18
CA ARG A 150 2.09 -7.44 -19.55
C ARG A 150 0.58 -7.20 -19.65
N ALA A 151 -0.23 -8.12 -19.13
CA ALA A 151 -1.68 -7.97 -19.15
C ALA A 151 -2.16 -6.72 -18.38
N ARG A 152 -1.47 -6.38 -17.28
CA ARG A 152 -1.78 -5.21 -16.45
C ARG A 152 -1.45 -3.87 -17.13
N TYR A 153 -0.45 -3.85 -18.01
CA TYR A 153 0.01 -2.64 -18.72
C TYR A 153 -0.55 -2.53 -20.14
N LYS A 154 -1.16 -3.62 -20.63
CA LYS A 154 -1.80 -3.66 -21.93
C LYS A 154 -2.75 -2.48 -22.12
N ASP A 155 -2.64 -1.82 -23.27
CA ASP A 155 -3.49 -0.70 -23.71
C ASP A 155 -3.40 0.56 -22.83
N ARG A 156 -2.49 0.60 -21.85
CA ARG A 156 -2.27 1.77 -20.99
C ARG A 156 -1.14 2.64 -21.51
N LYS A 157 -1.29 3.95 -21.36
CA LYS A 157 -0.27 4.93 -21.74
C LYS A 157 0.38 5.49 -20.49
N PHE A 158 1.71 5.42 -20.46
CA PHE A 158 2.50 5.88 -19.32
C PHE A 158 3.35 7.09 -19.72
N GLU A 159 3.55 8.00 -18.78
CA GLU A 159 4.78 8.75 -18.71
C GLU A 159 5.82 7.87 -18.00
N VAL A 160 7.00 7.70 -18.63
CA VAL A 160 8.02 6.77 -18.17
C VAL A 160 9.25 7.53 -17.70
N GLY A 161 9.70 7.25 -16.47
CA GLY A 161 10.97 7.69 -15.94
C GLY A 161 11.90 6.50 -15.72
N ILE A 162 13.15 6.62 -16.18
CA ILE A 162 14.22 5.63 -15.92
C ILE A 162 15.25 6.34 -15.04
N TYR A 163 15.54 5.76 -13.89
CA TYR A 163 16.52 6.28 -12.94
C TYR A 163 17.58 5.22 -12.68
N ALA A 164 18.82 5.54 -13.02
CA ALA A 164 19.95 4.62 -13.03
C ALA A 164 21.20 5.29 -12.42
N LEU A 165 22.14 4.46 -11.98
CA LEU A 165 23.47 4.90 -11.54
C LEU A 165 24.46 4.98 -12.70
N HIS A 166 24.29 4.11 -13.70
CA HIS A 166 25.18 4.00 -14.86
C HIS A 166 24.37 3.77 -16.15
N ASP A 167 24.95 4.12 -17.30
CA ASP A 167 24.31 4.02 -18.60
C ASP A 167 23.91 2.58 -18.96
N GLU A 168 24.68 1.57 -18.56
CA GLU A 168 24.33 0.17 -18.85
C GLU A 168 22.97 -0.22 -18.25
N GLN A 169 22.63 0.36 -17.08
CA GLN A 169 21.35 0.07 -16.43
C GLN A 169 20.17 0.75 -17.14
N ILE A 170 20.42 1.85 -17.88
CA ILE A 170 19.41 2.48 -18.73
C ILE A 170 19.05 1.53 -19.87
N ASP A 171 20.05 0.93 -20.52
CA ASP A 171 19.82 -0.04 -21.59
C ASP A 171 19.06 -1.28 -21.10
N GLU A 172 19.38 -1.75 -19.89
CA GLU A 172 18.64 -2.83 -19.23
C GLU A 172 17.17 -2.43 -18.97
N ALA A 173 16.92 -1.22 -18.47
CA ALA A 173 15.57 -0.72 -18.22
C ALA A 173 14.75 -0.61 -19.51
N ILE A 174 15.36 -0.13 -20.60
CA ILE A 174 14.70 -0.06 -21.92
C ILE A 174 14.32 -1.46 -22.40
N LYS A 175 15.20 -2.45 -22.26
CA LYS A 175 14.89 -3.85 -22.60
C LYS A 175 13.72 -4.37 -21.77
N ILE A 176 13.68 -4.06 -20.47
CA ILE A 176 12.58 -4.45 -19.58
C ILE A 176 11.25 -3.82 -20.03
N LEU A 177 11.24 -2.54 -20.42
CA LEU A 177 10.05 -1.85 -20.93
C LEU A 177 9.54 -2.48 -22.23
N GLN A 178 10.44 -2.74 -23.19
CA GLN A 178 10.13 -3.43 -24.44
C GLN A 178 9.54 -4.82 -24.17
N ASP A 179 10.16 -5.55 -23.24
CA ASP A 179 9.70 -6.87 -22.81
C ASP A 179 8.32 -6.84 -22.15
N LEU A 180 7.95 -5.72 -21.54
CA LEU A 180 6.63 -5.50 -20.94
C LEU A 180 5.63 -4.90 -21.93
N GLN A 181 6.04 -4.66 -23.18
CA GLN A 181 5.25 -4.01 -24.23
C GLN A 181 4.80 -2.60 -23.81
N ILE A 182 5.71 -1.87 -23.14
CA ILE A 182 5.53 -0.47 -22.79
C ILE A 182 6.36 0.36 -23.75
N ASP A 183 5.71 1.26 -24.47
CA ASP A 183 6.39 2.19 -25.37
C ASP A 183 7.28 3.16 -24.58
N TYR A 184 8.52 3.30 -25.02
CA TYR A 184 9.48 4.24 -24.47
C TYR A 184 10.14 5.03 -25.59
N ASN A 185 9.99 6.35 -25.53
CA ASN A 185 10.69 7.30 -26.38
C ASN A 185 11.33 8.35 -25.46
N GLU A 186 12.66 8.44 -25.49
CA GLU A 186 13.38 9.39 -24.64
C GLU A 186 13.10 10.82 -25.11
N ILE A 187 12.55 11.63 -24.21
CA ILE A 187 12.26 13.06 -24.46
C ILE A 187 13.37 13.93 -23.85
N LYS A 188 13.92 13.51 -22.71
CA LYS A 188 14.90 14.26 -21.93
C LYS A 188 15.78 13.30 -21.15
N ARG A 189 17.08 13.61 -21.10
CA ARG A 189 18.08 12.92 -20.29
C ARG A 189 18.86 13.94 -19.47
N GLU A 190 19.02 13.67 -18.19
CA GLU A 190 19.83 14.48 -17.28
C GLU A 190 20.72 13.57 -16.44
N GLN A 191 21.86 14.10 -16.02
CA GLN A 191 22.82 13.41 -15.16
C GLN A 191 23.10 14.30 -13.94
N ALA A 192 22.88 13.73 -12.76
CA ALA A 192 23.30 14.36 -11.51
C ALA A 192 24.83 14.22 -11.38
N LYS A 193 25.51 15.32 -11.03
CA LYS A 193 26.97 15.31 -10.78
C LYS A 193 27.31 14.48 -9.54
N GLU A 194 26.46 14.55 -8.53
CA GLU A 194 26.60 13.86 -7.26
C GLU A 194 25.22 13.43 -6.77
N ILE A 195 25.18 12.30 -6.05
CA ILE A 195 23.98 11.88 -5.33
C ILE A 195 24.02 12.57 -3.97
N PRO A 196 23.03 13.41 -3.63
CA PRO A 196 23.03 14.12 -2.36
C PRO A 196 22.91 13.12 -1.21
N ALA A 197 23.66 13.37 -0.13
CA ALA A 197 23.60 12.56 1.08
C ALA A 197 22.23 12.63 1.78
N SER A 198 21.48 13.70 1.53
CA SER A 198 20.12 13.91 2.02
C SER A 198 19.34 14.76 1.02
N VAL A 199 18.04 14.48 0.89
CA VAL A 199 17.10 15.34 0.16
C VAL A 199 16.10 15.93 1.14
N ASN A 200 15.69 17.18 0.89
CA ASN A 200 14.55 17.74 1.60
C ASN A 200 13.29 17.12 1.02
N ALA A 201 12.40 16.64 1.88
CA ALA A 201 11.12 16.09 1.47
C ALA A 201 9.99 16.82 2.18
N GLU A 202 9.02 17.28 1.40
CA GLU A 202 7.73 17.72 1.92
C GLU A 202 6.73 16.58 1.73
N ILE A 203 6.04 16.23 2.82
CA ILE A 203 5.06 15.15 2.85
C ILE A 203 3.72 15.75 3.22
N GLN A 204 2.72 15.52 2.38
CA GLN A 204 1.35 15.92 2.63
C GLN A 204 0.45 14.69 2.64
N GLY A 205 -0.35 14.56 3.69
CA GLY A 205 -1.27 13.45 3.87
C GLY A 205 -2.64 13.93 4.34
N THR A 206 -3.69 13.29 3.84
CA THR A 206 -5.07 13.52 4.28
C THR A 206 -5.59 12.27 4.99
N ILE A 207 -5.94 12.42 6.26
CA ILE A 207 -6.65 11.38 7.00
C ILE A 207 -8.14 11.51 6.68
N ASN A 208 -8.71 10.50 6.04
CA ASN A 208 -10.11 10.48 5.66
C ASN A 208 -10.79 9.18 6.13
N PRO A 209 -12.12 9.04 5.97
CA PRO A 209 -12.84 7.88 6.47
C PRO A 209 -12.28 6.53 5.98
N PRO A 210 -11.94 6.32 4.69
CA PRO A 210 -11.22 5.12 4.25
C PRO A 210 -9.95 4.80 5.05
N ILE A 211 -9.08 5.79 5.31
CA ILE A 211 -7.86 5.58 6.10
C ILE A 211 -8.19 5.24 7.55
N THR A 212 -9.09 6.02 8.16
CA THR A 212 -9.52 5.80 9.55
C THR A 212 -10.15 4.42 9.74
N ARG A 213 -10.91 3.91 8.75
CA ARG A 213 -11.51 2.57 8.80
C ARG A 213 -10.46 1.47 8.94
N VAL A 214 -9.28 1.59 8.31
CA VAL A 214 -8.20 0.59 8.48
C VAL A 214 -7.68 0.60 9.91
N ILE A 215 -7.44 1.78 10.47
CA ILE A 215 -6.95 1.92 11.85
C ILE A 215 -7.96 1.31 12.83
N VAL A 216 -9.23 1.66 12.65
CA VAL A 216 -10.33 1.17 13.48
C VAL A 216 -10.54 -0.34 13.30
N LYS A 217 -10.41 -0.87 12.08
CA LYS A 217 -10.41 -2.31 11.78
C LYS A 217 -9.29 -3.03 12.51
N VAL A 218 -8.07 -2.50 12.50
CA VAL A 218 -6.92 -3.11 13.21
C VAL A 218 -7.18 -3.15 14.73
N ALA A 219 -7.70 -2.06 15.30
CA ALA A 219 -8.05 -2.02 16.71
C ALA A 219 -9.16 -3.02 17.06
N PHE A 220 -10.23 -3.10 16.26
CA PHE A 220 -11.33 -4.03 16.49
C PHE A 220 -10.90 -5.48 16.29
N ASN A 221 -10.06 -5.76 15.29
CA ASN A 221 -9.44 -7.06 15.12
C ASN A 221 -8.61 -7.49 16.32
N TYR A 222 -7.87 -6.57 16.92
CA TYR A 222 -7.09 -6.85 18.12
C TYR A 222 -8.02 -7.18 19.30
N LEU A 223 -9.13 -6.45 19.44
CA LEU A 223 -10.16 -6.77 20.44
C LEU A 223 -10.77 -8.16 20.20
N ILE A 224 -11.09 -8.53 18.96
CA ILE A 224 -11.60 -9.86 18.60
C ILE A 224 -10.59 -10.94 19.01
N HIS A 225 -9.32 -10.73 18.69
CA HIS A 225 -8.24 -11.65 19.05
C HIS A 225 -8.12 -11.81 20.57
N ALA A 226 -8.09 -10.72 21.32
CA ALA A 226 -7.99 -10.75 22.79
C ALA A 226 -9.21 -11.41 23.45
N ALA A 227 -10.43 -11.11 22.98
CA ALA A 227 -11.65 -11.73 23.49
C ALA A 227 -11.67 -13.25 23.21
N ASN A 228 -11.13 -13.68 22.07
CA ASN A 228 -10.96 -15.10 21.79
C ASN A 228 -9.98 -15.79 22.74
N GLU A 229 -8.83 -15.17 23.01
CA GLU A 229 -7.86 -15.70 23.98
C GLU A 229 -8.43 -15.79 25.41
N GLN A 230 -9.33 -14.88 25.77
CA GLN A 230 -9.97 -14.82 27.09
C GLN A 230 -11.26 -15.66 27.18
N GLY A 231 -11.75 -16.22 26.07
CA GLY A 231 -13.02 -16.93 26.05
C GLY A 231 -14.26 -16.05 26.20
N SER A 232 -14.15 -14.74 25.94
CA SER A 232 -15.22 -13.73 26.07
C SER A 232 -15.82 -13.32 24.72
N THR A 233 -15.73 -14.17 23.68
CA THR A 233 -16.18 -13.85 22.32
C THR A 233 -17.66 -13.49 22.23
N SER A 234 -18.50 -13.91 23.19
CA SER A 234 -19.91 -13.52 23.26
C SER A 234 -20.11 -12.00 23.35
N GLU A 235 -19.18 -11.27 24.00
CA GLU A 235 -19.23 -9.81 24.14
C GLU A 235 -19.07 -9.11 22.78
N LEU A 236 -18.33 -9.72 21.86
CA LEU A 236 -18.12 -9.18 20.51
C LEU A 236 -19.40 -9.08 19.67
N PHE A 237 -20.51 -9.67 20.12
CA PHE A 237 -21.80 -9.67 19.40
C PHE A 237 -22.82 -8.70 19.99
N GLY A 238 -22.45 -7.91 21.00
CA GLY A 238 -23.30 -6.89 21.59
C GLY A 238 -23.60 -5.71 20.65
N ASP A 239 -24.68 -4.98 20.92
CA ASP A 239 -25.15 -3.84 20.13
C ASP A 239 -24.26 -2.61 20.29
N GLU A 240 -23.47 -2.54 21.36
CA GLU A 240 -22.49 -1.47 21.63
C GLU A 240 -21.44 -1.34 20.51
N PHE A 241 -21.18 -2.41 19.75
CA PHE A 241 -20.27 -2.39 18.60
C PHE A 241 -20.98 -2.13 17.27
N SER A 242 -22.29 -1.90 17.23
CA SER A 242 -23.03 -1.75 15.96
C SER A 242 -22.57 -0.55 15.12
N LEU A 243 -22.31 0.61 15.77
CA LEU A 243 -21.73 1.78 15.08
C LEU A 243 -20.32 1.50 14.57
N LEU A 244 -19.51 0.80 15.36
CA LEU A 244 -18.15 0.42 14.99
C LEU A 244 -18.13 -0.49 13.74
N ARG A 245 -19.00 -1.51 13.73
CA ARG A 245 -19.18 -2.42 12.58
C ARG A 245 -19.62 -1.64 11.34
N ALA A 246 -20.66 -0.81 11.48
CA ALA A 246 -21.17 0.00 10.37
C ALA A 246 -20.10 0.94 9.81
N PHE A 247 -19.26 1.54 10.67
CA PHE A 247 -18.16 2.40 10.26
C PHE A 247 -17.11 1.65 9.45
N ILE A 248 -16.58 0.54 9.99
CA ILE A 248 -15.52 -0.26 9.36
C ILE A 248 -16.01 -0.82 8.02
N MET A 249 -17.25 -1.33 8.00
CA MET A 249 -17.85 -1.84 6.78
C MET A 249 -18.14 -0.69 5.81
N GLY A 250 -18.33 0.54 6.28
CA GLY A 250 -18.69 1.66 5.43
C GLY A 250 -20.15 1.64 5.03
N GLU A 251 -20.98 1.16 5.94
CA GLU A 251 -22.45 1.17 5.90
C GLU A 251 -23.02 2.39 6.64
N ASP A 252 -22.16 3.15 7.32
CA ASP A 252 -22.52 4.41 7.95
C ASP A 252 -23.02 5.43 6.92
N LYS A 253 -24.28 5.85 7.09
CA LYS A 253 -24.82 7.10 6.52
C LYS A 253 -24.21 8.36 7.17
N PHE A 254 -23.51 8.21 8.31
CA PHE A 254 -22.95 9.31 9.10
C PHE A 254 -21.77 10.05 8.47
N VAL A 255 -21.25 9.59 7.33
CA VAL A 255 -20.12 10.23 6.63
C VAL A 255 -20.58 11.06 5.42
N THR A 256 -21.79 10.85 4.91
CA THR A 256 -22.34 11.68 3.82
C THR A 256 -23.06 12.92 4.34
N ASP A 257 -23.60 12.88 5.56
CA ASP A 257 -24.28 14.00 6.19
C ASP A 257 -23.52 14.43 7.44
N GLY A 258 -22.51 15.29 7.26
CA GLY A 258 -21.95 16.19 8.28
C GLY A 258 -21.66 15.60 9.66
N LEU A 259 -20.37 15.43 9.96
CA LEU A 259 -19.88 15.87 11.27
C LEU A 259 -20.15 17.38 11.38
N SER A 260 -21.39 17.74 11.74
CA SER A 260 -21.67 19.05 12.30
C SER A 260 -20.75 19.21 13.50
N PRO A 261 -19.96 20.30 13.58
CA PRO A 261 -19.23 20.59 14.80
C PRO A 261 -20.26 20.72 15.90
N VAL A 262 -20.10 19.91 16.94
CA VAL A 262 -20.80 20.13 18.20
C VAL A 262 -20.30 21.48 18.70
N HIS A 263 -21.16 22.50 18.64
CA HIS A 263 -20.98 23.78 19.31
C HIS A 263 -21.14 23.61 20.82
#